data_AF-A0A3B1DSR0-F1
#
_entry.id   AF-A0A3B1DSR0-F1
#
_cell.length_a   1.000
_cell.length_b   1.000
_cell.length_c   1.000
_cell.angle_alpha   90.00
_cell.angle_beta   90.00
_cell.angle_gamma   90.00
#
_symmetry.space_group_name_H-M   'P 1'
#
loop_
_entity.id
_entity.type
_entity.pdbx_description
1 polymer ?
#
loop_
_entity_poly.entity_id
_entity_poly.type
_entity_poly.pdbx_seq_one_letter_code
_entity_poly.pdbx_strand_id
1 'polypeptide(L)'
;MPMTELHERLNTAAGNRSYRHLAELTETNPETARRYMQGQPPSVEFLSAFCASLAINGEWLLTGRGPMRTADLRKAALRDAEASELLSAMARTIETLIDRVDRLELLMQMLEVRLRAAPLPTTLKETLPHAQDPRAPEQTDRVRVVADALPKRSPPADR
;
A
#
# COMPACT_ATOMS: atom_id res chain seq x y z
N MET A 1 16.44 -11.48 -34.48
CA MET A 1 17.12 -12.62 -33.84
C MET A 1 16.57 -12.76 -32.43
N PRO A 2 16.26 -13.97 -31.93
CA PRO A 2 15.85 -14.13 -30.54
C PRO A 2 17.00 -13.66 -29.63
N MET A 3 16.76 -12.73 -28.70
CA MET A 3 17.73 -12.34 -27.66
C MET A 3 17.83 -13.50 -26.67
N THR A 4 18.80 -14.38 -26.88
CA THR A 4 18.75 -15.78 -26.42
C THR A 4 19.13 -15.99 -24.96
N GLU A 5 19.70 -15.02 -24.25
CA GLU A 5 20.19 -15.25 -22.89
C GLU A 5 19.45 -14.42 -21.83
N LEU A 6 19.12 -15.05 -20.69
CA LEU A 6 18.59 -14.37 -19.50
C LEU A 6 19.45 -13.16 -19.12
N HIS A 7 20.76 -13.28 -19.32
CA HIS A 7 21.76 -12.24 -19.10
C HIS A 7 21.55 -11.00 -19.93
N GLU A 8 21.27 -11.15 -21.23
CA GLU A 8 21.02 -10.01 -22.11
C GLU A 8 19.75 -9.27 -21.67
N ARG A 9 18.72 -10.00 -21.24
CA ARG A 9 17.47 -9.42 -20.75
C ARG A 9 17.64 -8.74 -19.40
N LEU A 10 18.45 -9.31 -18.50
CA LEU A 10 18.84 -8.65 -17.25
C LEU A 10 19.58 -7.33 -17.53
N ASN A 11 20.56 -7.33 -18.43
CA ASN A 11 21.30 -6.13 -18.80
C ASN A 11 20.39 -5.07 -19.46
N THR A 12 19.50 -5.51 -20.35
CA THR A 12 18.50 -4.65 -20.97
C THR A 12 17.55 -4.03 -19.94
N ALA A 13 17.12 -4.81 -18.94
CA ALA A 13 16.26 -4.34 -17.85
C ALA A 13 16.96 -3.42 -16.85
N ALA A 14 18.22 -3.70 -16.53
CA ALA A 14 19.02 -2.85 -15.66
C ALA A 14 19.27 -1.47 -16.29
N GLY A 15 19.46 -1.42 -17.61
CA GLY A 15 19.84 -0.21 -18.34
C GLY A 15 21.20 0.31 -17.87
N ASN A 16 21.29 1.61 -17.56
CA ASN A 16 22.55 2.25 -17.13
C ASN A 16 22.76 2.24 -15.60
N ARG A 17 22.04 1.39 -14.85
CA ARG A 17 22.18 1.32 -13.39
C ARG A 17 23.49 0.66 -13.00
N SER A 18 24.14 1.20 -11.98
CA SER A 18 25.36 0.59 -11.43
C SER A 18 25.04 -0.70 -10.67
N TYR A 19 26.00 -1.62 -10.60
CA TYR A 19 25.84 -2.86 -9.84
C TYR A 19 25.56 -2.62 -8.35
N ARG A 20 26.12 -1.54 -7.79
CA ARG A 20 25.86 -1.13 -6.42
C ARG A 20 24.38 -0.75 -6.22
N HIS A 21 23.83 0.03 -7.15
CA HIS A 21 22.43 0.43 -7.08
C HIS A 21 21.48 -0.77 -7.25
N LEU A 22 21.81 -1.70 -8.16
CA LEU A 22 21.05 -2.94 -8.31
C LEU A 22 21.09 -3.79 -7.03
N ALA A 23 22.25 -3.89 -6.40
CA ALA A 23 22.43 -4.63 -5.16
C ALA A 23 21.64 -4.03 -3.99
N GLU A 24 21.57 -2.70 -3.90
CA GLU A 24 20.74 -1.98 -2.93
C GLU A 24 19.24 -2.24 -3.19
N LEU A 25 18.79 -2.24 -4.45
CA LEU A 25 17.40 -2.50 -4.81
C LEU A 25 16.96 -3.94 -4.54
N THR A 26 17.86 -4.90 -4.71
CA THR A 26 17.57 -6.33 -4.52
C THR A 26 17.98 -6.85 -3.16
N GLU A 27 18.45 -5.98 -2.26
CA GLU A 27 18.95 -6.35 -0.92
C GLU A 27 20.04 -7.44 -0.97
N THR A 28 20.93 -7.38 -1.97
CA THR A 28 22.03 -8.34 -2.14
C THR A 28 23.40 -7.68 -2.03
N ASN A 29 24.46 -8.48 -1.93
CA ASN A 29 25.83 -7.96 -1.93
C ASN A 29 26.19 -7.42 -3.34
N PRO A 30 26.85 -6.23 -3.47
CA PRO A 30 27.29 -5.69 -4.75
C PRO A 30 28.12 -6.63 -5.62
N GLU A 31 28.97 -7.46 -5.01
CA GLU A 31 29.76 -8.46 -5.73
C GLU A 31 28.88 -9.61 -6.26
N THR A 32 27.87 -10.02 -5.50
CA THR A 32 26.89 -11.03 -5.95
C THR A 32 26.05 -10.50 -7.12
N ALA A 33 25.53 -9.27 -7.00
CA ALA A 33 24.81 -8.62 -8.10
C ALA A 33 25.70 -8.51 -9.35
N ARG A 34 26.97 -8.10 -9.21
CA ARG A 34 27.93 -8.05 -10.32
C ARG A 34 28.11 -9.43 -10.98
N ARG A 35 28.30 -10.49 -10.21
CA ARG A 35 28.43 -11.87 -10.71
C ARG A 35 27.18 -12.29 -11.49
N TYR A 36 26.00 -12.05 -10.92
CA TYR A 36 24.72 -12.33 -11.56
C TYR A 36 24.44 -11.49 -12.80
N MET A 37 25.08 -10.32 -12.96
CA MET A 37 24.97 -9.51 -14.17
C MET A 37 26.03 -9.86 -15.24
N GLN A 38 27.02 -10.70 -14.91
CA GLN A 38 28.13 -11.08 -15.80
C GLN A 38 28.10 -12.51 -16.34
N GLY A 39 27.15 -13.34 -15.93
CA GLY A 39 26.92 -14.66 -16.51
C GLY A 39 26.60 -15.74 -15.48
N GLN A 40 26.75 -15.46 -14.18
CA GLN A 40 26.46 -16.44 -13.15
C GLN A 40 24.93 -16.65 -13.02
N PRO A 41 24.48 -17.89 -12.78
CA PRO A 41 23.06 -18.17 -12.61
C PRO A 41 22.51 -17.45 -11.37
N PRO A 42 21.55 -16.53 -11.54
CA PRO A 42 20.96 -15.79 -10.43
C PRO A 42 20.02 -16.67 -9.61
N SER A 43 19.87 -16.34 -8.32
CA SER A 43 18.88 -16.97 -7.46
C SER A 43 17.47 -16.47 -7.77
N VAL A 44 16.45 -17.23 -7.36
CA VAL A 44 15.05 -16.86 -7.55
C VAL A 44 14.69 -15.61 -6.73
N GLU A 45 15.28 -15.45 -5.55
CA GLU A 45 15.11 -14.29 -4.67
C GLU A 45 15.67 -13.02 -5.32
N PHE A 46 16.84 -13.11 -5.96
CA PHE A 46 17.40 -11.99 -6.70
C PHE A 46 16.49 -11.59 -7.86
N LEU A 47 16.02 -12.57 -8.65
CA LEU A 47 15.14 -12.30 -9.79
C LEU A 47 13.79 -11.71 -9.36
N SER A 48 13.20 -12.20 -8.28
CA SER A 48 11.92 -11.69 -7.77
C SER A 48 12.06 -10.25 -7.25
N ALA A 49 13.11 -9.97 -6.47
CA ALA A 49 13.40 -8.62 -5.99
C ALA A 49 13.74 -7.65 -7.15
N PHE A 50 14.49 -8.12 -8.15
CA PHE A 50 14.79 -7.35 -9.36
C PHE A 50 13.52 -7.01 -10.15
N CYS A 51 12.64 -7.99 -10.36
CA CYS A 51 11.37 -7.76 -11.07
C CYS A 51 10.45 -6.79 -10.31
N ALA A 52 10.36 -6.95 -8.98
CA ALA A 52 9.54 -6.10 -8.13
C ALA A 52 10.06 -4.66 -8.09
N SER A 53 11.35 -4.46 -7.86
CA SER A 53 11.96 -3.13 -7.72
C SER A 53 11.98 -2.32 -9.02
N LEU A 54 12.14 -2.97 -10.17
CA LEU A 54 12.20 -2.32 -11.48
C LEU A 54 10.88 -2.37 -12.25
N ALA A 55 9.82 -2.92 -11.67
CA ALA A 55 8.52 -3.13 -12.33
C ALA A 55 8.66 -3.87 -13.67
N ILE A 56 9.49 -4.92 -13.68
CA ILE A 56 9.75 -5.77 -14.85
C ILE A 56 8.85 -7.01 -14.81
N ASN A 57 8.34 -7.39 -15.97
CA ASN A 57 7.58 -8.62 -16.11
C ASN A 57 8.51 -9.84 -16.04
N GLY A 58 8.28 -10.70 -15.05
CA GLY A 58 9.06 -11.93 -14.85
C GLY A 58 8.97 -12.91 -16.02
N GLU A 59 7.82 -13.00 -16.69
CA GLU A 59 7.66 -13.87 -17.86
C GLU A 59 8.56 -13.41 -19.01
N TRP A 60 8.61 -12.11 -19.28
CA TRP A 60 9.52 -11.54 -20.26
C TRP A 60 10.97 -11.77 -19.88
N LEU A 61 11.33 -11.59 -18.61
CA LEU A 61 12.69 -11.81 -18.15
C LEU A 61 13.15 -13.26 -18.33
N LEU A 62 12.28 -14.24 -18.04
CA LEU A 62 12.63 -15.66 -18.10
C LEU A 62 12.54 -16.25 -19.51
N THR A 63 11.53 -15.84 -20.29
CA THR A 63 11.20 -16.49 -21.57
C THR A 63 11.42 -15.59 -22.79
N GLY A 64 11.62 -14.28 -22.58
CA GLY A 64 11.64 -13.28 -23.64
C GLY A 64 10.26 -12.97 -24.24
N ARG A 65 9.17 -13.50 -23.69
CA ARG A 65 7.80 -13.32 -24.20
C ARG A 65 7.04 -12.22 -23.49
N GLY A 66 6.16 -11.54 -24.22
CA GLY A 66 5.31 -10.48 -23.68
C GLY A 66 6.04 -9.14 -23.49
N PRO A 67 5.40 -8.16 -22.85
CA PRO A 67 5.99 -6.85 -22.60
C PRO A 67 7.01 -6.91 -21.47
N MET A 68 8.06 -6.10 -21.60
CA MET A 68 9.14 -5.98 -20.61
C MET A 68 8.68 -5.36 -19.29
N ARG A 69 7.85 -4.30 -19.33
CA ARG A 69 7.38 -3.60 -18.14
C ARG A 69 6.02 -4.10 -17.70
N THR A 70 5.80 -4.23 -16.39
CA THR A 70 4.50 -4.65 -15.83
C THR A 70 3.38 -3.65 -16.15
N ALA A 71 3.70 -2.36 -16.27
CA ALA A 71 2.73 -1.33 -16.65
C ALA A 71 2.11 -1.56 -18.04
N ASP A 72 2.86 -2.17 -18.95
CA ASP A 72 2.41 -2.45 -20.31
C ASP A 72 1.67 -3.79 -20.42
N LEU A 73 1.78 -4.64 -19.39
CA LEU A 73 1.14 -5.95 -19.34
C LEU A 73 -0.37 -5.85 -19.47
N ARG A 74 -1.01 -4.89 -18.78
CA ARG A 74 -2.46 -4.66 -18.90
C ARG A 74 -2.85 -4.25 -20.32
N LYS A 75 -2.06 -3.40 -20.98
CA LYS A 75 -2.35 -2.96 -22.36
C LYS A 75 -2.22 -4.10 -23.35
N ALA A 76 -1.18 -4.93 -23.20
CA ALA A 76 -0.97 -6.11 -24.03
C ALA A 76 -2.11 -7.12 -23.82
N ALA A 77 -2.43 -7.45 -22.56
CA ALA A 77 -3.52 -8.35 -22.22
C ALA A 77 -4.87 -7.86 -22.78
N LEU A 78 -5.18 -6.57 -22.68
CA LEU A 78 -6.41 -6.00 -23.23
C LEU A 78 -6.47 -6.04 -24.77
N ARG A 79 -5.32 -5.97 -25.43
CA ARG A 79 -5.24 -6.04 -26.90
C ARG A 79 -5.47 -7.47 -27.40
N ASP A 80 -5.01 -8.46 -26.65
CA ASP A 80 -5.08 -9.86 -27.05
C ASP A 80 -6.35 -10.57 -26.51
N ALA A 81 -7.03 -9.99 -25.51
CA ALA A 81 -8.21 -10.57 -24.91
C ALA A 81 -9.42 -10.59 -25.85
N GLU A 82 -10.10 -11.73 -25.89
CA GLU A 82 -11.39 -11.88 -26.56
C GLU A 82 -12.51 -11.18 -25.75
N ALA A 83 -13.53 -10.66 -26.43
CA ALA A 83 -14.66 -9.99 -25.78
C ALA A 83 -15.35 -10.87 -24.71
N SER A 84 -15.42 -12.18 -24.94
CA SER A 84 -16.00 -13.17 -24.02
C SER A 84 -15.21 -13.28 -22.71
N GLU A 85 -13.87 -13.26 -22.77
CA GLU A 85 -13.00 -13.29 -21.59
C GLU A 85 -13.11 -12.00 -20.78
N LEU A 86 -13.14 -10.84 -21.46
CA LEU A 86 -13.30 -9.55 -20.82
C LEU A 86 -14.64 -9.46 -20.09
N LEU A 87 -15.74 -9.86 -20.74
CA LEU A 87 -17.08 -9.89 -20.13
C LEU A 87 -17.13 -10.83 -18.93
N SER A 88 -16.51 -12.01 -19.03
CA SER A 88 -16.43 -12.97 -17.92
C SER A 88 -15.63 -12.42 -16.74
N ALA A 89 -14.53 -11.71 -17.00
CA ALA A 89 -13.74 -11.04 -15.96
C ALA A 89 -14.51 -9.88 -15.30
N MET A 90 -15.27 -9.11 -16.09
CA MET A 90 -16.14 -8.05 -15.57
C MET A 90 -17.25 -8.61 -14.69
N ALA A 91 -17.91 -9.70 -15.10
CA ALA A 91 -18.94 -10.37 -14.31
C ALA A 91 -18.41 -10.78 -12.93
N ARG A 92 -17.25 -11.45 -12.87
CA ARG A 92 -16.57 -11.81 -11.61
C ARG A 92 -16.22 -10.61 -10.73
N THR A 93 -15.84 -9.49 -11.34
CA THR A 93 -15.54 -8.26 -10.62
C THR A 93 -16.80 -7.66 -9.99
N ILE A 94 -17.91 -7.68 -10.72
CA ILE A 94 -19.22 -7.23 -10.23
C ILE A 94 -19.69 -8.12 -9.07
N GLU A 95 -19.59 -9.44 -9.20
CA GLU A 95 -19.91 -10.39 -8.11
C GLU A 95 -19.10 -10.09 -6.85
N THR A 96 -17.78 -9.87 -6.98
CA THR A 96 -16.92 -9.51 -5.85
C THR A 96 -17.33 -8.17 -5.22
N LEU A 97 -17.81 -7.22 -6.01
CA LEU A 97 -18.29 -5.92 -5.50
C LEU A 97 -19.63 -6.06 -4.79
N ILE A 98 -20.55 -6.88 -5.30
CA ILE A 98 -21.83 -7.20 -4.65
C ILE A 98 -21.55 -7.78 -3.26
N ASP A 99 -20.72 -8.83 -3.18
CA ASP A 99 -20.35 -9.45 -1.90
C ASP A 99 -19.76 -8.46 -0.89
N ARG A 100 -19.01 -7.46 -1.37
CA ARG A 100 -18.43 -6.42 -0.51
C ARG A 100 -19.48 -5.43 -0.03
N VAL A 101 -20.42 -5.04 -0.88
CA VAL A 101 -21.53 -4.16 -0.52
C VAL A 101 -22.42 -4.84 0.51
N ASP A 102 -22.78 -6.10 0.32
CA ASP A 102 -23.60 -6.87 1.25
C ASP A 102 -22.96 -6.96 2.65
N ARG A 103 -21.63 -7.17 2.70
CA ARG A 103 -20.87 -7.15 3.96
C ARG A 103 -20.90 -5.77 4.63
N LEU A 104 -20.78 -4.69 3.85
CA LEU A 104 -20.84 -3.33 4.39
C LEU A 104 -22.24 -3.00 4.91
N GLU A 105 -23.28 -3.45 4.22
CA GLU A 105 -24.66 -3.30 4.67
C GLU A 105 -24.88 -4.01 6.01
N LEU A 106 -24.40 -5.25 6.16
CA LEU A 106 -24.49 -5.98 7.43
C LEU A 106 -23.76 -5.26 8.57
N LEU A 107 -22.55 -4.72 8.30
CA LEU A 107 -21.80 -3.95 9.29
C LEU A 107 -22.54 -2.67 9.70
N MET A 108 -23.16 -1.98 8.73
CA MET A 108 -23.97 -0.79 8.99
C MET A 108 -25.19 -1.12 9.85
N GLN A 109 -25.92 -2.19 9.54
CA GLN A 109 -27.05 -2.67 10.34
C GLN A 109 -26.63 -2.99 11.77
N MET A 110 -25.49 -3.67 11.95
CA MET A 110 -24.95 -3.97 13.28
C MET A 110 -24.58 -2.69 14.06
N LEU A 111 -23.97 -1.71 13.41
CA LEU A 111 -23.65 -0.42 14.03
C LEU A 111 -24.91 0.34 14.41
N GLU A 112 -25.94 0.33 13.57
CA GLU A 112 -27.23 0.96 13.87
C GLU A 112 -27.91 0.33 15.08
N VAL A 113 -27.93 -1.00 15.18
CA VAL A 113 -28.46 -1.71 16.34
C VAL A 113 -27.71 -1.33 17.61
N ARG A 114 -26.36 -1.28 17.56
CA ARG A 114 -25.54 -0.87 18.71
C ARG A 114 -25.79 0.59 19.11
N LEU A 115 -25.94 1.49 18.13
CA LEU A 115 -26.22 2.90 18.39
C LEU A 115 -27.59 3.07 19.06
N ARG A 116 -28.61 2.33 18.60
CA ARG A 116 -29.95 2.35 19.22
C ARG A 116 -29.98 1.71 20.60
N ALA A 117 -29.18 0.67 20.83
CA ALA A 117 -29.07 -0.01 22.13
C ALA A 117 -28.19 0.73 23.13
N ALA A 118 -27.35 1.67 22.68
CA ALA A 118 -26.54 2.49 23.56
C ALA A 118 -27.47 3.31 24.46
N PRO A 119 -27.43 3.13 25.79
CA PRO A 119 -28.23 3.96 26.69
C PRO A 119 -27.78 5.41 26.51
N LEU A 120 -28.75 6.32 26.36
CA LEU A 120 -28.48 7.76 26.47
C LEU A 120 -27.66 7.98 27.75
N PRO A 121 -26.52 8.69 27.69
CA PRO A 121 -25.76 8.97 28.89
C PRO A 121 -26.66 9.71 29.89
N THR A 122 -27.04 9.02 30.97
CA THR A 122 -27.91 9.51 32.05
C THR A 122 -27.26 10.61 32.90
N THR A 123 -26.19 11.23 32.41
CA THR A 123 -25.52 12.35 33.07
C THR A 123 -26.12 13.66 32.58
N LEU A 124 -27.24 14.09 33.18
CA LEU A 124 -27.62 15.51 33.27
C LEU A 124 -28.80 15.76 34.24
N LYS A 125 -28.95 14.99 35.34
CA LYS A 125 -29.99 15.29 36.34
C LYS A 125 -29.61 15.22 37.82
N GLU A 126 -28.33 15.13 38.15
CA GLU A 126 -27.93 15.02 39.56
C GLU A 126 -26.70 15.86 39.91
N THR A 127 -26.71 17.12 39.52
CA THR A 127 -25.91 18.17 40.17
C THR A 127 -26.69 19.48 40.18
N LEU A 128 -27.84 19.50 40.86
CA LEU A 128 -28.34 20.72 41.49
C LEU A 128 -27.76 20.72 42.92
N PRO A 129 -26.67 21.47 43.19
CA PRO A 129 -26.16 21.62 44.54
C PRO A 129 -27.22 22.35 45.37
N HIS A 130 -27.72 21.65 46.38
CA HIS A 130 -28.47 22.21 47.48
C HIS A 130 -27.65 23.37 48.07
N ALA A 131 -28.22 24.58 47.97
CA ALA A 131 -27.64 25.78 48.56
C ALA A 131 -27.65 25.66 50.09
N GLN A 132 -26.47 25.74 50.71
CA GLN A 132 -26.11 26.63 51.83
C GLN A 132 -24.98 26.02 52.69
N ASP A 133 -23.79 26.63 52.62
CA ASP A 133 -23.17 27.22 53.81
C ASP A 133 -22.05 28.20 53.39
N PRO A 134 -22.05 29.48 53.82
CA PRO A 134 -21.03 30.46 53.43
C PRO A 134 -19.97 30.59 54.52
N ARG A 135 -18.77 30.04 54.31
CA ARG A 135 -17.56 30.40 55.07
C ARG A 135 -16.25 29.96 54.38
N ALA A 136 -15.76 30.84 53.50
CA ALA A 136 -14.35 31.27 53.31
C ALA A 136 -13.22 30.22 53.03
N PRO A 137 -11.99 30.67 52.64
CA PRO A 137 -11.66 31.21 51.32
C PRO A 137 -10.46 30.49 50.64
N GLU A 138 -10.24 30.84 49.37
CA GLU A 138 -8.96 30.84 48.64
C GLU A 138 -8.09 29.56 48.60
N GLN A 139 -8.08 28.88 47.46
CA GLN A 139 -6.79 28.43 46.90
C GLN A 139 -6.79 28.39 45.37
N THR A 140 -5.90 29.23 44.86
CA THR A 140 -5.56 29.52 43.48
C THR A 140 -4.88 28.32 42.79
N ASP A 141 -4.91 28.36 41.46
CA ASP A 141 -3.79 27.96 40.59
C ASP A 141 -3.78 26.54 40.02
N ARG A 142 -4.59 26.28 38.97
CA ARG A 142 -4.30 25.30 37.90
C ARG A 142 -4.92 25.70 36.56
N VAL A 143 -4.43 26.79 35.97
CA VAL A 143 -4.61 27.08 34.53
C VAL A 143 -3.23 27.22 33.90
N ARG A 144 -2.64 26.09 33.54
CA ARG A 144 -1.63 25.99 32.48
C ARG A 144 -1.34 24.52 32.18
N VAL A 145 -0.97 24.27 30.93
CA VAL A 145 -0.50 23.00 30.35
C VAL A 145 -1.58 22.10 29.74
N VAL A 146 -2.22 22.55 28.66
CA VAL A 146 -2.47 21.73 27.46
C VAL A 146 -2.51 22.65 26.23
N ALA A 147 -1.35 23.12 25.75
CA ALA A 147 -1.25 23.86 24.48
C ALA A 147 -0.06 23.45 23.60
N ASP A 148 0.65 22.36 23.94
CA ASP A 148 1.94 22.03 23.31
C ASP A 148 1.99 20.66 22.57
N ALA A 149 0.83 20.12 22.15
CA ALA A 149 0.77 18.83 21.46
C ALA A 149 0.27 18.95 20.00
N LEU A 150 0.71 19.97 19.25
CA LEU A 150 0.50 20.05 17.81
C LEU A 150 1.85 19.94 17.07
N PRO A 151 2.10 18.86 16.30
CA PRO A 151 3.29 18.75 15.48
C PRO A 151 3.25 19.80 14.36
N LYS A 152 4.27 20.66 14.31
CA LYS A 152 4.49 21.65 13.24
C LYS A 152 4.66 20.92 11.90
N ARG A 153 3.74 21.16 10.95
CA ARG A 153 3.91 20.78 9.54
C ARG A 153 5.03 21.64 8.93
N SER A 154 6.05 20.98 8.39
CA SER A 154 7.08 21.64 7.58
C SER A 154 6.48 22.14 6.25
N PRO A 155 6.87 23.33 5.75
CA PRO A 155 6.45 23.84 4.45
C PRO A 155 7.14 23.06 3.29
N PRO A 156 6.51 23.02 2.09
CA PRO A 156 7.08 22.37 0.92
C PRO A 156 8.30 23.13 0.40
N ALA A 157 9.36 22.39 0.05
CA ALA A 157 10.52 22.93 -0.63
C ALA A 157 10.18 23.18 -2.11
N ASP A 158 10.40 24.41 -2.57
CA ASP A 158 10.40 24.81 -3.98
C ASP A 158 11.38 23.96 -4.80
N ARG A 159 10.88 23.32 -5.87
CA ARG A 159 11.55 23.15 -7.17
C ARG A 159 10.52 22.98 -8.29
#